data_AF-A0A920PJZ4-F1
#
_entry.id   AF-A0A920PJZ4-F1
#
_cell.length_a   1.000
_cell.length_b   1.000
_cell.length_c   1.000
_cell.angle_alpha   90.00
_cell.angle_beta   90.00
_cell.angle_gamma   90.00
#
_symmetry.space_group_name_H-M   'P 1'
#
loop_
_entity.id
_entity.type
_entity.pdbx_description
1 polymer ?
#
loop_
_entity_poly.entity_id
_entity_poly.type
_entity_poly.pdbx_seq_one_letter_code
_entity_poly.pdbx_strand_id
1 'polypeptide(L)'
;MFQARDLNNSLQTLRRRFDARHQELYGFQVESPVEIVNLRAIGIGQVADIKPPKMALESPDGSAAMINERPVYFDKKSYTTAVYERNILKAGNEIAGPALISQTDSTTLIHPDHLARMMNTSISLSIP
;
A
#
# COMPACT_ATOMS: atom_id res chain seq x y z
N MET A 1 23.94 -29.34 17.53
CA MET A 1 24.26 -29.65 18.94
C MET A 1 24.76 -28.35 19.56
N PHE A 2 23.90 -27.61 20.26
CA PHE A 2 24.26 -26.34 20.92
C PHE A 2 25.04 -26.67 22.19
N GLN A 3 26.32 -26.29 22.28
CA GLN A 3 27.13 -26.48 23.49
C GLN A 3 27.13 -25.20 24.34
N ALA A 4 27.16 -25.35 25.66
CA ALA A 4 27.04 -24.26 26.64
C ALA A 4 28.12 -23.15 26.55
N ARG A 5 29.23 -23.37 25.84
CA ARG A 5 30.26 -22.35 25.60
C ARG A 5 29.83 -21.24 24.64
N ASP A 6 28.87 -21.49 23.76
CA ASP A 6 28.37 -20.48 22.81
C ASP A 6 27.50 -19.40 23.48
N LEU A 7 26.99 -19.64 24.69
CA LEU A 7 26.05 -18.76 25.37
C LEU A 7 26.70 -17.48 25.93
N ASN A 8 27.93 -17.54 26.44
CA ASN A 8 28.57 -16.37 27.06
C ASN A 8 28.88 -15.26 26.05
N ASN A 9 29.40 -15.63 24.86
CA ASN A 9 29.59 -14.68 23.76
C ASN A 9 28.23 -14.15 23.23
N SER A 10 27.19 -14.98 23.29
CA SER A 10 25.83 -14.60 22.88
C SER A 10 25.21 -13.57 23.83
N LEU A 11 25.38 -13.71 25.15
CA LEU A 11 24.86 -12.78 26.15
C LEU A 11 25.56 -11.41 26.09
N GLN A 12 26.89 -11.37 25.92
CA GLN A 12 27.61 -10.11 25.70
C GLN A 12 27.17 -9.41 24.41
N THR A 13 26.91 -10.19 23.35
CA THR A 13 26.38 -9.64 22.09
C THR A 13 24.97 -9.08 22.25
N LEU A 14 24.09 -9.76 22.99
CA LEU A 14 22.75 -9.26 23.32
C LEU A 14 22.82 -7.97 24.13
N ARG A 15 23.70 -7.91 25.13
CA ARG A 15 23.93 -6.70 25.93
C ARG A 15 24.34 -5.52 25.07
N ARG A 16 25.37 -5.68 24.22
CA ARG A 16 25.83 -4.63 23.31
C ARG A 16 24.74 -4.15 22.36
N ARG A 17 23.92 -5.06 21.83
CA ARG A 17 22.78 -4.71 20.96
C ARG A 17 21.69 -3.94 21.71
N PHE A 18 21.41 -4.32 22.95
CA PHE A 18 20.50 -3.60 23.82
C PHE A 18 21.00 -2.18 24.10
N ASP A 19 22.27 -2.03 24.51
CA ASP A 19 22.85 -0.73 24.84
C ASP A 19 22.88 0.22 23.62
N ALA A 20 23.18 -0.30 22.43
CA ALA A 20 23.11 0.47 21.20
C ALA A 20 21.69 0.97 20.90
N ARG A 21 20.68 0.08 21.00
CA ARG A 21 19.28 0.44 20.76
C ARG A 21 18.74 1.41 21.81
N HIS A 22 19.17 1.27 23.07
CA HIS A 22 18.81 2.19 24.15
C HIS A 22 19.39 3.59 23.91
N GLN A 23 20.65 3.68 23.47
CA GLN A 23 21.29 4.95 23.09
C GLN A 23 20.54 5.62 21.94
N GLU A 24 20.14 4.89 20.90
CA GLU A 24 19.36 5.44 19.78
C GLU A 24 17.99 5.96 20.21
N LEU A 25 17.31 5.27 21.13
CA LEU A 25 15.96 5.63 21.57
C LEU A 25 15.94 6.75 22.61
N TYR A 26 16.91 6.77 23.51
CA TYR A 26 16.88 7.60 24.72
C TYR A 26 18.09 8.54 24.85
N GLY A 27 19.13 8.38 24.03
CA GLY A 27 20.29 9.28 24.01
C GLY A 27 21.34 9.03 25.09
N PHE A 28 21.20 7.97 25.90
CA PHE A 28 22.18 7.58 26.92
C PHE A 28 22.22 6.06 27.12
N GLN A 29 23.27 5.58 27.78
CA GLN A 29 23.41 4.20 28.26
C GLN A 29 23.39 4.16 29.79
N VAL A 30 22.92 3.05 30.35
CA VAL A 30 22.87 2.85 31.81
C VAL A 30 23.80 1.70 32.18
N GLU A 31 24.75 1.96 33.09
CA GLU A 31 25.67 0.96 33.63
C GLU A 31 25.04 0.12 34.75
N SER A 32 23.76 -0.26 34.59
CA SER A 32 23.07 -1.15 35.51
C SER A 32 23.00 -2.58 34.94
N PRO A 33 22.73 -3.59 35.80
CA PRO A 33 22.31 -4.90 35.34
C PRO A 33 21.09 -4.79 34.41
N VAL A 34 21.02 -5.67 33.41
CA VAL A 34 19.90 -5.73 32.46
C VAL A 34 19.22 -7.09 32.62
N GLU A 35 17.89 -7.09 32.64
CA GLU A 35 17.06 -8.27 32.78
C GLU A 35 16.27 -8.54 31.50
N ILE A 36 16.20 -9.80 31.07
CA ILE A 36 15.38 -10.22 29.94
C ILE A 36 13.97 -10.52 30.45
N VAL A 37 13.05 -9.58 30.23
CA VAL A 37 11.65 -9.75 30.67
C VAL A 37 10.87 -10.67 29.74
N ASN A 38 11.17 -10.66 28.43
CA ASN A 38 10.45 -11.44 27.43
C ASN A 38 11.40 -11.99 26.35
N LEU A 39 11.19 -13.24 25.95
CA LEU A 39 11.84 -13.86 24.79
C LEU A 39 10.79 -14.30 23.79
N ARG A 40 10.79 -13.70 22.59
CA ARG A 40 9.87 -14.04 21.50
C ARG A 40 10.64 -14.69 20.36
N ALA A 41 10.19 -15.87 19.94
CA ALA A 41 10.61 -16.52 18.72
C ALA A 41 9.51 -16.41 17.65
N ILE A 42 9.90 -16.15 16.40
CA ILE A 42 8.98 -16.13 15.25
C ILE A 42 9.53 -17.15 14.25
N GLY A 43 8.71 -18.15 13.91
CA GLY A 43 8.95 -19.05 12.79
C GLY A 43 8.32 -18.47 11.53
N ILE A 44 9.12 -18.31 10.47
CA ILE A 44 8.62 -17.85 9.16
C ILE A 44 8.71 -19.04 8.20
N GLY A 45 7.57 -19.48 7.68
CA GLY A 45 7.50 -20.46 6.60
C GLY A 45 7.38 -19.76 5.25
N GLN A 46 7.94 -20.35 4.19
CA GLN A 46 7.65 -19.89 2.84
C GLN A 46 6.25 -20.35 2.45
N VAL A 47 5.40 -19.39 2.10
CA VAL A 47 4.11 -19.65 1.46
C VAL A 47 4.22 -19.26 -0.01
N ALA A 48 3.37 -19.84 -0.86
CA ALA A 48 3.33 -19.49 -2.27
C ALA A 48 3.06 -17.98 -2.44
N ASP A 49 3.87 -17.33 -3.26
CA ASP A 49 3.73 -15.91 -3.57
C ASP A 49 2.52 -15.70 -4.48
N ILE A 50 1.50 -15.01 -3.98
CA ILE A 50 0.30 -14.65 -4.76
C ILE A 50 0.62 -13.36 -5.51
N LYS A 51 1.03 -13.49 -6.77
CA LYS A 51 1.29 -12.35 -7.64
C LYS A 51 -0.02 -11.82 -8.22
N PRO A 52 -0.31 -10.51 -8.12
CA PRO A 52 -1.45 -9.95 -8.82
C PRO A 52 -1.29 -10.17 -10.34
N PRO A 53 -2.40 -10.42 -11.06
CA PRO A 53 -2.35 -10.57 -12.51
C PRO A 53 -1.85 -9.25 -13.13
N LYS A 54 -0.94 -9.36 -14.10
CA LYS A 54 -0.48 -8.22 -14.88
C LYS A 54 -1.36 -8.10 -16.13
N MET A 55 -1.96 -6.93 -16.34
CA MET A 55 -2.68 -6.62 -17.57
C MET A 55 -1.73 -5.96 -18.58
N ALA A 56 -1.87 -6.29 -19.86
CA ALA A 56 -1.19 -5.56 -20.93
C ALA A 56 -1.73 -4.13 -20.99
N LEU A 57 -0.84 -3.16 -21.21
CA LEU A 57 -1.25 -1.78 -21.46
C LEU A 57 -1.90 -1.69 -22.84
N GLU A 58 -3.11 -1.14 -22.88
CA GLU A 58 -3.86 -0.84 -24.09
C GLU A 58 -3.91 0.67 -24.34
N SER A 59 -4.77 1.08 -25.28
CA SER A 59 -5.05 2.48 -25.60
C SER A 59 -5.42 3.31 -24.35
N PRO A 60 -5.09 4.61 -24.31
CA PRO A 60 -5.58 5.51 -23.27
C PRO A 60 -7.11 5.72 -23.32
N ASP A 61 -7.76 5.35 -24.42
CA ASP A 61 -9.21 5.49 -24.57
C ASP A 61 -10.00 4.53 -23.67
N GLY A 62 -10.68 5.09 -22.66
CA GLY A 62 -11.60 4.38 -21.76
C GLY A 62 -13.07 4.55 -22.09
N SER A 63 -13.43 5.16 -23.23
CA SER A 63 -14.81 5.51 -23.59
C SER A 63 -15.76 4.29 -23.63
N ALA A 64 -15.26 3.13 -24.05
CA ALA A 64 -16.03 1.88 -24.10
C ALA A 64 -16.53 1.41 -22.73
N ALA A 65 -15.93 1.89 -21.63
CA ALA A 65 -16.34 1.56 -20.27
C ALA A 65 -17.35 2.53 -19.67
N MET A 66 -17.69 3.62 -20.36
CA MET A 66 -18.70 4.58 -19.89
C MET A 66 -20.09 3.97 -20.04
N ILE A 67 -20.80 3.82 -18.92
CA ILE A 67 -22.12 3.18 -18.87
C ILE A 67 -23.27 4.16 -18.63
N ASN A 68 -22.99 5.33 -18.04
CA ASN A 68 -24.02 6.31 -17.73
C ASN A 68 -23.42 7.69 -17.45
N GLU A 69 -24.28 8.70 -17.32
CA GLU A 69 -23.96 9.99 -16.73
C GLU A 69 -24.93 10.30 -15.59
N ARG A 70 -24.45 10.96 -14.54
CA ARG A 70 -25.32 11.45 -13.47
C ARG A 70 -24.83 12.79 -12.92
N PRO A 71 -25.75 13.64 -12.43
CA PRO A 71 -25.35 14.86 -11.73
C PRO A 71 -24.68 14.49 -10.39
N VAL A 72 -23.47 15.02 -10.17
CA VAL A 72 -22.74 14.91 -8.90
C VAL A 72 -22.38 16.31 -8.43
N TYR A 73 -22.52 16.55 -7.13
CA TYR A 73 -22.31 17.86 -6.55
C TYR A 73 -20.88 17.98 -6.00
N PHE A 74 -20.09 18.90 -6.57
CA PHE A 74 -18.75 19.25 -6.14
C PHE A 74 -18.71 20.75 -5.82
N ASP A 75 -18.11 21.15 -4.69
CA ASP A 75 -17.82 22.55 -4.36
C ASP A 75 -18.97 23.54 -4.65
N LYS A 76 -20.16 23.21 -4.16
CA LYS A 76 -21.38 24.02 -4.30
C LYS A 76 -21.95 24.12 -5.73
N LYS A 77 -21.51 23.26 -6.64
CA LYS A 77 -21.98 23.20 -8.03
C LYS A 77 -22.27 21.76 -8.46
N SER A 78 -23.32 21.56 -9.26
CA SER A 78 -23.60 20.27 -9.88
C SER A 78 -22.83 20.13 -11.18
N TYR A 79 -22.20 18.97 -11.38
CA TYR A 79 -21.47 18.59 -12.59
C TYR A 79 -22.08 17.32 -13.19
N THR A 80 -22.29 17.31 -14.50
CA THR A 80 -22.55 16.06 -15.24
C THR A 80 -21.29 15.21 -15.15
N THR A 81 -21.42 14.04 -14.51
CA THR A 81 -20.29 13.17 -14.17
C THR A 81 -20.48 11.82 -14.85
N ALA A 82 -19.52 11.45 -15.69
CA ALA A 82 -19.53 10.16 -16.38
C ALA A 82 -19.30 9.01 -15.37
N VAL A 83 -20.05 7.93 -15.54
CA VAL A 83 -19.95 6.71 -14.73
C VAL A 83 -19.36 5.62 -15.61
N TYR A 84 -18.24 5.07 -15.18
CA TYR A 84 -17.50 4.00 -15.83
C TYR A 84 -17.64 2.69 -15.06
N GLU A 85 -17.81 1.58 -15.77
CA GLU A 85 -17.77 0.24 -15.20
C GLU A 85 -16.33 -0.27 -15.14
N ARG A 86 -15.83 -0.51 -13.92
CA ARG A 86 -14.43 -0.87 -13.68
C ARG A 86 -14.02 -2.19 -14.34
N ASN A 87 -14.96 -3.12 -14.54
CA ASN A 87 -14.70 -4.40 -15.18
C ASN A 87 -14.41 -4.27 -16.70
N ILE A 88 -14.84 -3.17 -17.33
CA ILE A 88 -14.64 -2.93 -18.76
C ILE A 88 -13.33 -2.16 -19.00
N LEU A 89 -12.93 -1.29 -18.06
CA LEU A 89 -11.69 -0.54 -18.13
C LEU A 89 -10.45 -1.44 -18.26
N LYS A 90 -9.52 -1.02 -19.14
CA LYS A 90 -8.27 -1.70 -19.43
C LYS A 90 -7.08 -0.97 -18.83
N ALA A 91 -6.00 -1.69 -18.56
CA ALA A 91 -4.75 -1.03 -18.19
C ALA A 91 -4.31 -0.10 -19.33
N GLY A 92 -3.84 1.09 -18.99
CA GLY A 92 -3.53 2.15 -19.95
C GLY A 92 -4.60 3.22 -20.07
N ASN A 93 -5.89 2.90 -19.83
CA ASN A 93 -6.98 3.87 -19.92
C ASN A 93 -6.78 5.07 -18.99
N GLU A 94 -7.11 6.25 -19.50
CA GLU A 94 -7.04 7.53 -18.79
C GLU A 94 -8.44 8.15 -18.69
N ILE A 95 -8.82 8.55 -17.49
CA ILE A 95 -10.15 9.07 -17.19
C ILE A 95 -9.98 10.44 -16.54
N ALA A 96 -10.37 11.48 -17.28
CA ALA A 96 -10.41 12.84 -16.77
C ALA A 96 -11.65 13.03 -15.90
N GLY A 97 -11.48 13.72 -14.77
CA GLY A 97 -12.60 14.11 -13.91
C GLY A 97 -13.42 15.27 -14.46
N PRO A 98 -14.67 15.47 -14.00
CA PRO A 98 -15.35 14.69 -12.97
C PRO A 98 -15.84 13.34 -13.50
N ALA A 99 -15.49 12.26 -12.80
CA ALA A 99 -15.88 10.90 -13.19
C ALA A 99 -16.08 9.99 -11.98
N LEU A 100 -16.84 8.92 -12.18
CA LEU A 100 -17.09 7.87 -11.21
C LEU A 100 -16.70 6.53 -11.81
N ILE A 101 -15.87 5.77 -11.12
CA ILE A 101 -15.55 4.39 -11.49
C ILE A 101 -16.29 3.49 -10.52
N SER A 102 -17.29 2.77 -11.00
CA SER A 102 -18.09 1.82 -10.23
C SER A 102 -17.52 0.42 -10.37
N GLN A 103 -17.36 -0.26 -9.24
CA GLN A 103 -17.04 -1.68 -9.13
C GLN A 103 -18.10 -2.31 -8.20
N THR A 104 -18.29 -3.62 -8.24
CA THR A 104 -19.31 -4.30 -7.43
C THR A 104 -19.12 -4.11 -5.91
N ASP A 105 -17.89 -3.89 -5.45
CA ASP A 105 -17.50 -3.75 -4.05
C ASP A 105 -17.03 -2.35 -3.66
N SER A 106 -16.88 -1.42 -4.62
CA SER A 106 -16.32 -0.09 -4.38
C SER A 106 -16.71 0.91 -5.47
N THR A 107 -16.69 2.20 -5.13
CA THR A 107 -16.86 3.28 -6.12
C THR A 107 -15.78 4.33 -5.89
N THR A 108 -14.99 4.59 -6.93
CA THR A 108 -13.95 5.63 -6.91
C THR A 108 -14.48 6.90 -7.56
N LEU A 109 -14.41 8.02 -6.83
CA LEU A 109 -14.76 9.34 -7.33
C LEU A 109 -13.49 10.07 -7.81
N ILE A 110 -13.52 10.56 -9.04
CA ILE A 110 -12.47 11.41 -9.62
C ILE A 110 -13.02 12.83 -9.63
N HIS A 111 -12.39 13.71 -8.84
CA HIS A 111 -12.75 15.12 -8.77
C HIS A 111 -12.50 15.84 -10.09
N PRO A 112 -13.18 16.98 -10.34
CA PRO A 112 -12.77 17.93 -11.37
C PRO A 112 -11.26 18.21 -11.28
N ASP A 113 -10.62 18.41 -12.43
CA ASP A 113 -9.18 18.70 -12.55
C ASP A 113 -8.23 17.58 -12.13
N HIS A 114 -8.72 16.37 -11.84
CA HIS A 114 -7.89 15.18 -11.62
C HIS A 114 -7.91 14.25 -12.83
N LEU A 115 -6.82 13.48 -12.98
CA LEU A 115 -6.69 12.42 -13.96
C LEU A 115 -6.48 11.09 -13.24
N ALA A 116 -7.32 10.10 -13.57
CA ALA A 116 -7.09 8.73 -13.15
C ALA A 116 -6.48 7.93 -14.31
N ARG A 117 -5.49 7.10 -13.99
CA ARG A 117 -4.86 6.19 -14.94
C ARG A 117 -4.93 4.76 -14.43
N MET A 118 -5.38 3.87 -15.30
CA MET A 118 -5.40 2.44 -15.05
C MET A 118 -3.99 1.87 -15.24
N MET A 119 -3.35 1.43 -14.15
CA MET A 119 -2.07 0.73 -14.22
C MET A 119 -2.28 -0.77 -14.51
N ASN A 120 -1.18 -1.45 -14.82
CA ASN A 120 -1.16 -2.90 -15.04
C ASN A 120 -1.48 -3.72 -13.78
N THR A 121 -1.44 -3.12 -12.58
CA THR A 121 -1.71 -3.77 -11.28
C THR A 121 -2.65 -3.00 -10.36
N SER A 122 -2.95 -1.72 -10.62
CA SER A 122 -3.68 -0.83 -9.69
C SER A 122 -4.28 0.39 -10.42
N ILE A 123 -4.97 1.29 -9.70
CA ILE A 123 -5.41 2.60 -10.21
C ILE A 123 -4.51 3.66 -9.57
N SER A 124 -4.01 4.61 -10.35
CA SER A 124 -3.32 5.80 -9.82
C SER A 124 -4.14 7.06 -10.11
N LEU A 125 -4.29 7.91 -9.10
CA LEU A 125 -4.79 9.28 -9.28
C LEU A 125 -3.62 10.25 -9.25
N SER A 126 -3.59 11.16 -10.22
CA SER A 126 -2.65 12.28 -10.26
C SER A 126 -3.40 13.61 -10.40
N ILE A 127 -2.86 14.62 -9.74
CA ILE A 127 -3.15 16.02 -10.02
C ILE A 127 -2.16 16.45 -11.11
N PRO A 128 -2.60 17.09 -12.21
CA PRO A 128 -1.68 17.68 -13.18
C PRO A 128 -0.76 18.73 -12.55
#